data_AF-A0A7K9LI55-F1
#
_entry.id   AF-A0A7K9LI55-F1
#
_cell.length_a   1.000
_cell.length_b   1.000
_cell.length_c   1.000
_cell.angle_alpha   90.00
_cell.angle_beta   90.00
_cell.angle_gamma   90.00
#
_symmetry.space_group_name_H-M   'P 1'
#
loop_
_entity.id
_entity.type
_entity.pdbx_description
1 polymer ?
#
loop_
_entity_poly.entity_id
_entity_poly.type
_entity_poly.pdbx_seq_one_letter_code
_entity_poly.pdbx_strand_id
1 'polypeptide(L)' 'DSFQLEIQEFREFREFRIRRHSIPPFIPLELLSRRFLPHNPREFLGILLQHLNAFVARRQQLQKFQVKIPRVFPGFP' A
#
# COMPACT_ATOMS: atom_id res chain seq x y z
N ASP A 1 4.99 7.41 -6.67
CA ASP A 1 4.13 6.22 -6.86
C ASP A 1 2.69 6.57 -6.52
N SER A 2 1.73 6.07 -7.31
CA SER A 2 0.29 6.22 -7.05
C SER A 2 -0.38 4.86 -7.07
N PHE A 3 -1.31 4.62 -6.15
CA PHE A 3 -2.11 3.39 -6.08
C PHE A 3 -3.58 3.71 -6.40
N GLN A 4 -4.23 2.82 -7.13
CA GLN A 4 -5.63 2.94 -7.53
C GLN A 4 -6.49 2.02 -6.68
N LEU A 5 -7.65 2.52 -6.27
CA LEU A 5 -8.66 1.76 -5.53
C LEU A 5 -10.04 2.19 -6.05
N GLU A 6 -10.77 1.23 -6.60
CA GLU A 6 -12.15 1.39 -7.06
C GLU A 6 -13.08 0.61 -6.14
N ILE A 7 -14.04 1.32 -5.55
CA ILE A 7 -15.05 0.75 -4.63
C ILE A 7 -16.41 0.93 -5.29
N GLN A 8 -17.22 -0.13 -5.25
CA GLN A 8 -18.62 -0.11 -5.68
C GLN A 8 -19.53 -0.32 -4.48
N GLU A 9 -20.52 0.55 -4.37
CA GLU A 9 -21.62 0.40 -3.43
C GLU A 9 -22.71 -0.50 -4.03
N PHE A 10 -23.10 -1.53 -3.29
CA PHE A 10 -24.22 -2.41 -3.60
C PHE A 10 -25.39 -1.97 -2.73
N ARG A 11 -26.22 -1.06 -3.28
CA ARG A 11 -27.35 -0.44 -2.56
C ARG A 11 -28.34 -1.45 -1.99
N GLU A 12 -28.53 -2.57 -2.69
CA GLU A 12 -29.43 -3.66 -2.26
C GLU A 12 -28.98 -4.31 -0.94
N PHE A 13 -27.68 -4.34 -0.67
CA PHE A 13 -27.10 -4.98 0.52
C PHE A 13 -26.45 -3.99 1.49
N ARG A 14 -26.50 -2.67 1.19
CA ARG A 14 -25.72 -1.62 1.88
C ARG A 14 -24.25 -2.04 2.09
N GLU A 15 -23.68 -2.68 1.09
CA GLU A 15 -22.34 -3.25 1.16
C GLU A 15 -21.41 -2.54 0.18
N PHE A 16 -20.17 -2.28 0.60
CA PHE A 16 -19.12 -1.78 -0.28
C PHE A 16 -18.20 -2.93 -0.67
N ARG A 17 -17.97 -3.13 -1.98
CA ARG A 17 -16.99 -4.09 -2.48
C ARG A 17 -15.93 -3.41 -3.31
N ILE A 18 -14.73 -3.97 -3.28
CA ILE A 18 -13.64 -3.53 -4.13
C ILE A 18 -13.86 -4.11 -5.53
N ARG A 19 -13.88 -3.23 -6.53
CA ARG A 19 -13.99 -3.59 -7.96
C ARG A 19 -12.63 -3.88 -8.55
N ARG A 20 -11.67 -3.00 -8.28
CA ARG A 20 -10.34 -3.02 -8.89
C ARG A 20 -9.37 -2.27 -8.02
N HIS A 21 -8.13 -2.75 -7.95
CA HIS A 21 -7.07 -2.06 -7.23
C HIS A 21 -5.69 -2.39 -7.80
N SER A 22 -4.73 -1.49 -7.60
CA SER A 22 -3.30 -1.74 -7.86
C SER A 22 -2.49 -1.93 -6.57
N ILE A 23 -3.19 -2.18 -5.46
CA ILE A 23 -2.62 -2.30 -4.12
C ILE A 23 -1.85 -3.62 -3.99
N PRO A 24 -0.63 -3.62 -3.42
CA PRO A 24 0.18 -4.82 -3.29
C PRO A 24 -0.49 -5.94 -2.48
N PRO A 25 -0.28 -7.22 -2.85
CA PRO A 25 -1.00 -8.36 -2.27
C PRO A 25 -0.66 -8.65 -0.80
N PHE A 26 0.44 -8.11 -0.27
CA PHE A 26 0.78 -8.23 1.15
C PHE A 26 -0.08 -7.35 2.07
N ILE A 27 -0.82 -6.38 1.50
CA ILE A 27 -1.78 -5.59 2.27
C ILE A 27 -3.09 -6.38 2.30
N PRO A 28 -3.67 -6.70 3.49
CA PRO A 28 -4.86 -7.54 3.62
C PRO A 28 -6.14 -6.76 3.25
N LEU A 29 -6.22 -6.32 2.00
CA LEU A 29 -7.21 -5.35 1.53
C LEU A 29 -8.65 -5.87 1.64
N GLU A 30 -8.89 -7.15 1.35
CA GLU A 30 -10.21 -7.78 1.51
C GLU A 30 -10.67 -7.88 2.97
N LEU A 31 -9.75 -8.14 3.90
CA LEU A 31 -10.09 -8.20 5.32
C LEU A 31 -10.41 -6.81 5.86
N LEU A 32 -9.60 -5.82 5.49
CA LEU A 32 -9.81 -4.42 5.86
C LEU A 32 -11.13 -3.89 5.29
N SER A 33 -11.45 -4.24 4.04
CA SER A 33 -12.66 -3.76 3.38
C SER A 33 -13.91 -4.30 4.07
N ARG A 34 -13.96 -5.61 4.35
CA ARG A 34 -15.09 -6.24 5.06
C ARG A 34 -15.27 -5.70 6.48
N ARG A 35 -14.18 -5.40 7.18
CA ARG A 35 -14.21 -4.97 8.58
C ARG A 35 -14.55 -3.49 8.75
N PHE A 36 -14.05 -2.63 7.87
CA PHE A 36 -14.10 -1.19 8.08
C PHE A 36 -14.95 -0.42 7.06
N LEU A 37 -15.10 -0.87 5.80
CA LEU A 37 -15.92 -0.12 4.83
C LEU A 37 -17.40 0.02 5.22
N PRO A 38 -18.08 -0.99 5.80
CA PRO A 38 -19.51 -0.87 6.11
C PRO A 38 -19.82 0.14 7.23
N HIS A 39 -18.92 0.29 8.20
CA HIS A 39 -19.16 1.09 9.40
C HIS A 39 -18.31 2.36 9.46
N ASN A 40 -17.07 2.31 8.96
CA ASN A 40 -16.11 3.40 9.10
C ASN A 40 -15.13 3.49 7.91
N PRO A 41 -15.60 3.98 6.74
CA PRO A 41 -14.77 4.06 5.53
C PRO A 41 -13.55 4.98 5.68
N ARG A 42 -13.60 5.96 6.60
CA ARG A 42 -12.45 6.84 6.90
C ARG A 42 -11.32 6.08 7.58
N GLU A 43 -11.66 5.20 8.52
CA GLU A 43 -10.69 4.35 9.22
C GLU A 43 -10.05 3.34 8.27
N PHE A 44 -10.85 2.74 7.38
CA PHE A 44 -10.35 1.91 6.29
C PHE A 44 -9.26 2.64 5.47
N LEU A 45 -9.57 3.86 4.99
CA LEU A 45 -8.64 4.65 4.18
C LEU A 45 -7.38 5.04 4.97
N GLY A 46 -7.53 5.36 6.27
CA GLY A 46 -6.40 5.69 7.14
C GLY A 46 -5.42 4.53 7.31
N ILE A 47 -5.93 3.34 7.63
CA ILE A 47 -5.11 2.12 7.75
C ILE A 47 -4.43 1.81 6.42
N LEU A 48 -5.18 1.89 5.31
CA LEU A 48 -4.65 1.61 3.99
C LEU A 48 -3.51 2.56 3.61
N LEU A 49 -3.67 3.85 3.89
CA LEU A 49 -2.66 4.87 3.64
C LEU A 49 -1.38 4.61 4.44
N GLN A 50 -1.50 4.19 5.70
CA GLN A 50 -0.35 3.83 6.54
C GLN A 50 0.46 2.67 5.93
N HIS A 51 -0.21 1.61 5.49
CA HIS A 51 0.47 0.48 4.84
C HIS A 51 1.19 0.89 3.55
N LEU A 52 0.52 1.67 2.69
CA LEU A 52 1.11 2.14 1.43
C LEU A 52 2.32 3.05 1.68
N ASN A 53 2.22 3.95 2.64
CA ASN A 53 3.31 4.85 3.01
C ASN A 53 4.52 4.09 3.57
N ALA A 54 4.29 3.11 4.46
CA ALA A 54 5.36 2.27 5.00
C ALA A 54 6.08 1.48 3.89
N PHE A 55 5.32 0.94 2.93
CA PHE A 55 5.88 0.24 1.78
C PHE A 55 6.72 1.16 0.88
N VAL A 56 6.19 2.33 0.52
CA VAL A 56 6.90 3.31 -0.30
C VAL A 56 8.16 3.79 0.42
N ALA A 57 8.08 4.10 1.72
CA ALA A 57 9.23 4.51 2.53
C ALA A 57 10.32 3.42 2.53
N ARG A 58 9.95 2.15 2.69
CA ARG A 58 10.90 1.04 2.64
C ARG A 58 11.55 0.89 1.27
N ARG A 59 10.77 1.01 0.19
CA ARG A 59 11.28 0.95 -1.18
C ARG A 59 12.23 2.11 -1.49
N GLN A 60 11.91 3.32 -1.02
CA GLN A 60 12.76 4.50 -1.15
C GLN A 60 14.06 4.36 -0.34
N GLN A 61 13.97 3.81 0.88
CA GLN A 61 15.15 3.53 1.69
C GLN A 61 16.11 2.61 0.94
N LEU A 62 15.63 1.47 0.41
CA LEU A 62 16.46 0.53 -0.35
C LEU A 62 17.06 1.14 -1.62
N GLN A 63 16.31 1.98 -2.34
CA GLN A 63 16.84 2.71 -3.49
C GLN A 63 18.02 3.62 -3.10
N LYS A 64 17.91 4.35 -1.98
CA LYS A 64 19.00 5.20 -1.47
C LYS A 64 20.25 4.40 -1.10
N PHE A 65 20.11 3.13 -0.68
CA PHE A 65 21.24 2.24 -0.42
C PHE A 65 21.89 1.69 -1.69
N GLN A 66 21.13 1.45 -2.77
CA GLN A 66 21.69 1.00 -4.05
C GLN A 66 22.57 2.07 -4.73
N VAL A 67 22.31 3.36 -4.50
CA VAL A 67 23.18 4.45 -4.99
C VAL A 67 24.47 4.59 -4.17
N LYS A 68 24.59 3.89 -3.03
CA LYS A 68 25.76 3.91 -2.13
C LYS A 68 26.53 2.59 -2.13
N ILE A 69 26.68 1.95 -3.28
CA ILE A 69 27.82 1.05 -3.48
C ILE A 69 28.89 1.90 -4.19
N PRO A 70 29.90 2.44 -3.47
CA PRO A 70 31.03 3.05 -4.14
C PRO A 70 31.67 1.95 -4.98
N ARG A 71 31.68 2.10 -6.31
CA ARG A 71 32.30 1.16 -7.25
C ARG A 71 33.84 1.15 -7.17
N VAL A 72 34.43 1.67 -6.11
CA VAL A 72 35.88 1.79 -5.98
C VAL A 72 36.27 1.47 -4.54
N PHE A 73 36.79 0.27 -4.31
CA PHE A 73 37.77 0.04 -3.26
C PHE A 73 39.14 0.17 -3.93
N PRO A 74 39.83 1.32 -3.86
CA PRO A 74 41.19 1.41 -4.34
C PRO A 74 42.11 0.81 -3.28
N GLY A 75 42.76 -0.29 -3.62
CA GLY A 75 43.98 -0.75 -2.95
C GLY A 75 43.78 -1.61 -1.71
N PHE A 76 43.78 -2.93 -1.90
CA PHE A 76 44.57 -3.78 -1.02
C PHE A 76 46.04 -3.71 -1.49
N PRO A 77 47.01 -3.73 -0.55
CA PRO A 77 48.39 -3.30 -0.75
C PRO A 77 49.17 -4.11 -1.79
#